data_AF-A0A7G2CI29-F1
#
_entry.id   AF-A0A7G2CI29-F1
#
_cell.length_a   1.000
_cell.length_b   1.000
_cell.length_c   1.000
_cell.angle_alpha   90.00
_cell.angle_beta   90.00
_cell.angle_gamma   90.00
#
_symmetry.space_group_name_H-M   'P 1'
#
loop_
_entity.id
_entity.type
_entity.pdbx_description
1 polymer ?
#
loop_
_entity_poly.entity_id
_entity_poly.type
_entity_poly.pdbx_seq_one_letter_code
_entity_poly.pdbx_strand_id
1 'polypeptide(L)'
;MSDETPLSVYTKACKDEGVKTPNPELVKFFTEHDNFDAIEEIDLSNNYVGNRGILAVLAVVEHSPNFRFLNISDQKLYNSDLSEDSVKGNATIDRLIAVLKVHPSVTGLDISRNPIADYAGRALLSLAEINPRICRVELNDTRVNFQLRQQIHQKCKENTGNLWNEQAGGAEEEAGDNAFGEGPQWVPAQRAQADLTALGAGRARRQTVRVEGIDPEKAKNYVAPVHAKSEEDMDMIVSLLNQNVLFSFLTKKEMRTVAGAMYKEEFKKDDNIIEFGDKECNKLYIIQIGRADIIKEGQSVFIKTEGTAVGELELMYDTPAVATVKVLTDELVAWVLDRDTYRNLVMGTAIRRRETYVSMLEKVPFLESLDNYERMQVADALSSDEWVEGDYIIHYDDEGEWLYIIIEGDVKVVGRDDDGNDKDVCTFSKGDHFGELEFLNNHRCVADVIATTNVTTAKLNRRHFEMCMGPVMDLLQRNSSSEKYEYYQSILSKKKDTRATSAEAAGDDEL
;
A
#
# COMPACT_ATOMS: atom_id res chain seq x y z
N MET A 1 -47.13 -15.80 16.80
CA MET A 1 -45.77 -15.23 16.95
C MET A 1 -44.86 -16.24 16.30
N SER A 2 -44.46 -16.00 15.06
CA SER A 2 -43.51 -16.89 14.38
C SER A 2 -42.18 -16.73 15.08
N ASP A 3 -41.62 -17.82 15.62
CA ASP A 3 -40.26 -17.81 16.17
C ASP A 3 -39.31 -17.36 15.06
N GLU A 4 -38.79 -16.14 15.18
CA GLU A 4 -37.78 -15.62 14.28
C GLU A 4 -36.51 -16.45 14.49
N THR A 5 -36.08 -17.19 13.48
CA THR A 5 -34.81 -17.92 13.48
C THR A 5 -33.68 -17.02 12.99
N PRO A 6 -32.41 -17.29 13.35
CA PRO A 6 -31.25 -16.54 12.83
C PRO A 6 -31.26 -16.45 11.30
N LEU A 7 -31.59 -17.55 10.61
CA LEU A 7 -31.70 -17.57 9.15
C LEU A 7 -32.80 -16.64 8.63
N SER A 8 -33.96 -16.60 9.29
CA SER A 8 -35.09 -15.75 8.87
C SER A 8 -34.75 -14.26 9.01
N VAL A 9 -34.08 -13.87 10.10
CA VAL A 9 -33.63 -12.49 10.34
C VAL A 9 -32.55 -12.10 9.34
N TYR A 10 -31.55 -12.96 9.12
CA TYR A 10 -30.51 -12.72 8.12
C TYR A 10 -31.08 -12.55 6.70
N THR A 11 -31.99 -13.45 6.30
CA THR A 11 -32.59 -13.42 4.96
C THR A 11 -33.47 -12.18 4.76
N LYS A 12 -34.19 -11.75 5.80
CA LYS A 12 -34.96 -10.50 5.80
C LYS A 12 -34.04 -9.29 5.68
N ALA A 13 -32.99 -9.22 6.51
CA ALA A 13 -32.03 -8.12 6.48
C ALA A 13 -31.28 -8.03 5.14
N CYS A 14 -30.95 -9.17 4.51
CA CYS A 14 -30.41 -9.19 3.15
C CYS A 14 -31.36 -8.54 2.13
N LYS A 15 -32.68 -8.69 2.26
CA LYS A 15 -33.64 -8.02 1.37
C LYS A 15 -33.71 -6.53 1.66
N ASP A 16 -33.78 -6.15 2.93
CA ASP A 16 -33.90 -4.75 3.37
C ASP A 16 -32.66 -3.94 2.97
N GLU A 17 -31.47 -4.53 3.06
CA GLU A 17 -30.19 -3.92 2.66
C GLU A 17 -29.90 -4.03 1.15
N GLY A 18 -30.79 -4.65 0.37
CA GLY A 18 -30.65 -4.78 -1.08
C GLY A 18 -29.51 -5.72 -1.52
N VAL A 19 -29.25 -6.80 -0.77
CA VAL A 19 -28.33 -7.88 -1.15
C VAL A 19 -29.01 -8.76 -2.22
N LYS A 20 -28.43 -8.81 -3.43
CA LYS A 20 -29.01 -9.53 -4.58
C LYS A 20 -29.18 -11.03 -4.31
N THR A 21 -28.18 -11.64 -3.69
CA THR A 21 -28.15 -13.07 -3.34
C THR A 21 -27.46 -13.21 -1.98
N PRO A 22 -28.13 -13.75 -0.95
CA PRO A 22 -27.52 -13.99 0.35
C PRO A 22 -26.29 -14.89 0.24
N ASN A 23 -25.26 -14.61 1.04
CA ASN A 23 -24.03 -15.40 1.02
C ASN A 23 -24.33 -16.87 1.42
N PRO A 24 -23.98 -17.87 0.58
CA PRO A 24 -24.33 -19.28 0.82
C PRO A 24 -23.73 -19.88 2.09
N GLU A 25 -22.52 -19.47 2.47
CA GLU A 25 -21.87 -19.97 3.69
C GLU A 25 -22.55 -19.43 4.94
N LEU A 26 -22.99 -18.16 4.92
CA LEU A 26 -23.78 -17.58 6.01
C LEU A 26 -25.19 -18.16 6.08
N VAL A 27 -25.83 -18.42 4.94
CA VAL A 27 -27.11 -19.14 4.91
C VAL A 27 -26.96 -20.50 5.57
N LYS A 28 -25.91 -21.26 5.23
CA LYS A 28 -25.63 -22.55 5.84
C LYS A 28 -25.38 -22.41 7.35
N PHE A 29 -24.51 -21.49 7.76
CA PHE A 29 -24.19 -21.23 9.16
C PHE A 29 -25.45 -20.91 10.00
N PHE A 30 -26.29 -19.98 9.53
CA PHE A 30 -27.52 -19.63 10.24
C PHE A 30 -28.62 -20.69 10.15
N THR A 31 -28.54 -21.63 9.20
CA THR A 31 -29.43 -22.80 9.15
C THR A 31 -29.05 -23.82 10.23
N GLU A 32 -27.78 -23.91 10.58
CA GLU A 32 -27.27 -24.84 11.60
C GLU A 32 -27.54 -24.35 13.04
N HIS A 33 -28.03 -23.12 13.22
CA HIS A 33 -28.36 -22.54 14.53
C HIS A 33 -29.86 -22.35 14.69
N ASP A 34 -30.47 -23.13 15.59
CA ASP A 34 -31.91 -23.09 15.84
C ASP A 34 -32.36 -21.84 16.64
N ASN A 35 -31.45 -21.20 17.37
CA ASN A 35 -31.71 -20.00 18.18
C ASN A 35 -30.50 -19.06 18.21
N PHE A 36 -30.72 -17.82 18.66
CA PHE A 36 -29.68 -16.80 18.72
C PHE A 36 -28.68 -16.96 19.86
N ASP A 37 -29.04 -17.68 20.92
CA ASP A 37 -28.20 -17.90 22.11
C ASP A 37 -26.96 -18.75 21.79
N ALA A 38 -27.07 -19.60 20.76
CA ALA A 38 -25.99 -20.47 20.29
C ALA A 38 -24.92 -19.73 19.46
N ILE A 39 -25.18 -18.49 19.03
CA ILE A 39 -24.27 -17.71 18.20
C ILE A 39 -23.36 -16.88 19.10
N GLU A 40 -22.20 -17.43 19.45
CA GLU A 40 -21.18 -16.71 20.24
C GLU A 40 -20.20 -15.92 19.37
N GLU A 41 -19.86 -16.39 18.18
CA GLU A 41 -18.85 -15.77 17.32
C GLU A 41 -19.24 -15.87 15.84
N ILE A 42 -18.89 -14.83 15.07
CA ILE A 42 -19.04 -14.83 13.61
C ILE A 42 -17.70 -14.41 13.01
N ASP A 43 -17.10 -15.30 12.22
CA ASP A 43 -15.84 -15.07 11.52
C ASP A 43 -16.03 -14.99 10.00
N LEU A 44 -15.86 -13.80 9.44
CA LEU A 44 -15.94 -13.52 8.01
C LEU A 44 -14.57 -13.37 7.35
N SER A 45 -13.45 -13.59 8.05
CA SER A 45 -12.09 -13.35 7.52
C SER A 45 -11.75 -14.12 6.24
N ASN A 46 -12.42 -15.25 5.99
CA ASN A 46 -12.27 -16.05 4.77
C ASN A 46 -13.50 -16.00 3.84
N ASN A 47 -14.47 -15.14 4.13
CA ASN A 47 -15.73 -15.06 3.41
C ASN A 47 -16.10 -13.60 3.11
N TYR A 48 -15.92 -13.19 1.86
CA TYR A 48 -16.19 -11.83 1.43
C TYR A 48 -17.70 -11.58 1.27
N VAL A 49 -18.25 -10.67 2.08
CA VAL A 49 -19.68 -10.29 2.04
C VAL A 49 -19.91 -8.81 1.71
N GLY A 50 -18.89 -7.97 1.89
CA GLY A 50 -18.95 -6.52 1.63
C GLY A 50 -19.90 -5.75 2.56
N ASN A 51 -20.05 -4.45 2.30
CA ASN A 51 -20.76 -3.50 3.18
C ASN A 51 -22.20 -3.93 3.51
N ARG A 52 -23.01 -4.26 2.50
CA ARG A 52 -24.42 -4.68 2.67
C ARG A 52 -24.54 -6.04 3.37
N GLY A 53 -23.62 -6.95 3.10
CA GLY A 53 -23.58 -8.25 3.77
C GLY A 53 -23.29 -8.12 5.27
N ILE A 54 -22.36 -7.24 5.64
CA ILE A 54 -22.09 -6.93 7.05
C ILE A 54 -23.31 -6.34 7.74
N LEU A 55 -24.03 -5.41 7.09
CA LEU A 55 -25.27 -4.85 7.66
C LEU A 55 -26.32 -5.94 7.94
N ALA A 56 -26.47 -6.90 7.03
CA ALA A 56 -27.36 -8.04 7.23
C ALA A 56 -26.90 -8.97 8.37
N VAL A 57 -25.60 -9.17 8.56
CA VAL A 57 -25.04 -9.91 9.69
C VAL A 57 -25.27 -9.18 11.02
N LEU A 58 -25.12 -7.86 11.05
CA LEU A 58 -25.35 -7.05 12.25
C LEU A 58 -26.79 -7.15 12.76
N ALA A 59 -27.77 -7.28 11.87
CA ALA A 59 -29.16 -7.52 12.25
C ALA A 59 -29.33 -8.83 13.05
N VAL A 60 -28.53 -9.87 12.76
CA VAL A 60 -28.53 -11.11 13.54
C VAL A 60 -27.82 -10.90 14.88
N VAL A 61 -26.66 -10.23 14.86
CA VAL A 61 -25.88 -9.92 16.08
C VAL A 61 -26.71 -9.18 17.11
N GLU A 62 -27.56 -8.22 16.69
CA GLU A 62 -28.49 -7.50 17.58
C GLU A 62 -29.42 -8.42 18.40
N HIS A 63 -29.72 -9.61 17.87
CA HIS A 63 -30.63 -10.57 18.50
C HIS A 63 -29.88 -11.69 19.25
N SER A 64 -28.54 -11.69 19.26
CA SER A 64 -27.69 -12.74 19.85
C SER A 64 -27.15 -12.35 21.23
N PRO A 65 -27.83 -12.71 22.33
CA PRO A 65 -27.48 -12.21 23.67
C PRO A 65 -26.14 -12.73 24.20
N ASN A 66 -25.62 -13.84 23.67
CA ASN A 66 -24.33 -14.42 24.06
C ASN A 66 -23.19 -14.09 23.09
N PHE A 67 -23.40 -13.19 22.13
CA PHE A 67 -22.41 -12.87 21.11
C PHE A 67 -21.18 -12.14 21.68
N ARG A 68 -19.99 -12.69 21.43
CA ARG A 68 -18.70 -12.29 21.99
C ARG A 68 -17.77 -11.66 20.97
N PHE A 69 -17.67 -12.23 19.77
CA PHE A 69 -16.62 -11.84 18.82
C PHE A 69 -17.11 -11.75 17.38
N LEU A 70 -16.83 -10.61 16.76
CA LEU A 70 -17.07 -10.38 15.34
C LEU A 70 -15.75 -10.20 14.60
N ASN A 71 -15.47 -11.04 13.61
CA ASN A 71 -14.36 -10.83 12.68
C ASN A 71 -14.91 -10.45 11.30
N ILE A 72 -14.70 -9.19 10.94
CA ILE A 72 -15.04 -8.58 9.65
C ILE A 72 -13.77 -8.08 8.95
N SER A 73 -12.65 -8.79 9.14
CA SER A 73 -11.41 -8.48 8.46
C SER A 73 -11.47 -8.77 6.96
N ASP A 74 -10.72 -8.00 6.16
CA ASP A 74 -10.59 -8.15 4.69
C ASP A 74 -11.93 -8.11 3.93
N GLN A 75 -12.86 -7.25 4.37
CA GLN A 75 -14.18 -7.08 3.77
C GLN A 75 -14.26 -5.92 2.77
N LYS A 76 -13.12 -5.29 2.48
CA LYS A 76 -12.99 -4.16 1.54
C LYS A 76 -14.01 -3.05 1.82
N LEU A 77 -14.08 -2.59 3.07
CA LEU A 77 -14.93 -1.47 3.51
C LEU A 77 -14.49 -0.12 2.90
N TYR A 78 -14.63 0.05 1.58
CA TYR A 78 -14.27 1.29 0.88
C TYR A 78 -15.24 2.43 1.20
N ASN A 79 -14.70 3.65 1.30
CA ASN A 79 -15.49 4.88 1.44
C ASN A 79 -15.87 5.50 0.07
N SER A 80 -15.14 5.12 -0.98
CA SER A 80 -15.47 5.37 -2.37
C SER A 80 -16.29 4.19 -2.90
N ASP A 81 -17.36 4.44 -3.66
CA ASP A 81 -17.51 3.75 -4.95
C ASP A 81 -18.61 4.37 -5.83
N LEU A 82 -18.19 4.65 -7.07
CA LEU A 82 -18.81 4.63 -8.42
C LEU A 82 -20.31 4.94 -8.66
N SER A 83 -21.20 4.89 -7.68
CA SER A 83 -22.65 5.13 -7.85
C SER A 83 -23.31 5.67 -6.58
N GLU A 84 -24.28 6.58 -6.73
CA GLU A 84 -25.05 7.19 -5.61
C GLU A 84 -25.82 6.17 -4.75
N ASP A 85 -26.11 4.97 -5.27
CA ASP A 85 -26.86 3.91 -4.59
C ASP A 85 -26.01 2.95 -3.72
N SER A 86 -24.70 3.20 -3.59
CA SER A 86 -23.78 2.33 -2.85
C SER A 86 -23.76 2.67 -1.35
N VAL A 87 -23.77 1.65 -0.48
CA VAL A 87 -23.59 1.83 0.97
C VAL A 87 -22.12 2.12 1.24
N LYS A 88 -21.81 3.32 1.74
CA LYS A 88 -20.44 3.75 2.05
C LYS A 88 -19.87 2.99 3.24
N GLY A 89 -18.57 2.68 3.20
CA GLY A 89 -17.88 1.98 4.29
C GLY A 89 -18.04 2.68 5.65
N ASN A 90 -18.01 4.02 5.70
CA ASN A 90 -18.25 4.76 6.95
C ASN A 90 -19.67 4.54 7.51
N ALA A 91 -20.70 4.41 6.66
CA ALA A 91 -22.05 4.13 7.12
C ALA A 91 -22.17 2.72 7.73
N THR A 92 -21.44 1.74 7.17
CA THR A 92 -21.32 0.40 7.76
C THR A 92 -20.61 0.46 9.12
N ILE A 93 -19.56 1.27 9.26
CA ILE A 93 -18.91 1.51 10.56
C ILE A 93 -19.88 2.14 11.55
N ASP A 94 -20.62 3.18 11.17
CA ASP A 94 -21.56 3.85 12.07
C ASP A 94 -22.64 2.88 12.57
N ARG A 95 -23.15 2.02 11.69
CA ARG A 95 -24.10 0.97 12.11
C ARG A 95 -23.44 -0.05 13.03
N LEU A 96 -22.23 -0.52 12.71
CA LEU A 96 -21.46 -1.43 13.57
C LEU A 96 -21.30 -0.85 14.98
N ILE A 97 -20.88 0.41 15.10
CA ILE A 97 -20.75 1.09 16.40
C ILE A 97 -22.12 1.18 17.09
N ALA A 98 -23.18 1.53 16.36
CA ALA A 98 -24.53 1.65 16.92
C ALA A 98 -25.04 0.35 17.55
N VAL A 99 -24.71 -0.80 16.95
CA VAL A 99 -25.05 -2.12 17.47
C VAL A 99 -24.17 -2.49 18.66
N LEU A 100 -22.84 -2.45 18.47
CA LEU A 100 -21.91 -2.94 19.49
C LEU A 100 -21.86 -2.07 20.74
N LYS A 101 -22.18 -0.77 20.66
CA LYS A 101 -22.15 0.13 21.82
C LYS A 101 -23.15 -0.24 22.91
N VAL A 102 -24.28 -0.88 22.55
CA VAL A 102 -25.34 -1.31 23.49
C VAL A 102 -25.39 -2.82 23.68
N HIS A 103 -24.54 -3.57 22.96
CA HIS A 103 -24.61 -5.02 22.96
C HIS A 103 -24.14 -5.62 24.30
N PRO A 104 -24.91 -6.55 24.91
CA PRO A 104 -24.73 -6.94 26.32
C PRO A 104 -23.49 -7.79 26.60
N SER A 105 -22.95 -8.50 25.61
CA SER A 105 -21.93 -9.53 25.81
C SER A 105 -20.73 -9.48 24.86
N VAL A 106 -20.69 -8.51 23.94
CA VAL A 106 -19.60 -8.43 22.96
C VAL A 106 -18.32 -8.00 23.65
N THR A 107 -17.22 -8.71 23.36
CA THR A 107 -15.92 -8.45 23.96
C THR A 107 -14.84 -8.11 22.95
N GLY A 108 -15.01 -8.51 21.68
CA GLY A 108 -14.01 -8.22 20.68
C GLY A 108 -14.54 -8.02 19.26
N LEU A 109 -13.75 -7.27 18.50
CA LEU A 109 -13.99 -6.95 17.09
C LEU A 109 -12.65 -7.02 16.34
N ASP A 110 -12.61 -7.74 15.24
CA ASP A 110 -11.53 -7.66 14.26
C ASP A 110 -12.03 -7.01 12.98
N ILE A 111 -11.45 -5.86 12.65
CA ILE A 111 -11.74 -5.10 11.43
C ILE A 111 -10.46 -4.83 10.61
N SER A 112 -9.43 -5.64 10.85
CA SER A 112 -8.14 -5.58 10.16
C SER A 112 -8.27 -5.74 8.63
N ARG A 113 -7.26 -5.30 7.87
CA ARG A 113 -7.20 -5.41 6.40
C ARG A 113 -8.37 -4.74 5.67
N ASN A 114 -9.01 -3.76 6.29
CA ASN A 114 -10.02 -2.92 5.64
C ASN A 114 -9.43 -1.53 5.33
N PRO A 115 -9.82 -0.90 4.20
CA PRO A 115 -9.35 0.42 3.79
C PRO A 115 -10.01 1.56 4.59
N ILE A 116 -10.07 1.43 5.91
CA ILE A 116 -10.64 2.39 6.85
C ILE A 116 -9.55 3.33 7.39
N ALA A 117 -9.92 4.59 7.62
CA ALA A 117 -9.01 5.65 8.08
C ALA A 117 -9.46 6.23 9.45
N ASP A 118 -8.89 7.34 9.86
CA ASP A 118 -9.06 7.94 11.20
C ASP A 118 -10.51 8.23 11.62
N TYR A 119 -11.44 8.43 10.67
CA TYR A 119 -12.86 8.50 11.00
C TYR A 119 -13.33 7.23 11.73
N ALA A 120 -13.07 6.07 11.13
CA ALA A 120 -13.43 4.78 11.73
C ALA A 120 -12.64 4.53 13.01
N GLY A 121 -11.37 4.94 13.05
CA GLY A 121 -10.56 4.88 14.27
C GLY A 121 -11.20 5.64 15.44
N ARG A 122 -11.67 6.87 15.22
CA ARG A 122 -12.34 7.68 16.27
C ARG A 122 -13.65 7.04 16.70
N ALA A 123 -14.42 6.50 15.75
CA ALA A 123 -15.66 5.80 16.06
C ALA A 123 -15.43 4.52 16.88
N LEU A 124 -14.36 3.77 16.59
CA LEU A 124 -13.95 2.57 17.34
C LEU A 124 -13.38 2.90 18.72
N LEU A 125 -12.65 4.00 18.86
CA LEU A 125 -12.23 4.50 20.16
C LEU A 125 -13.44 4.85 21.03
N SER A 126 -14.39 5.60 20.46
CA SER A 126 -15.64 5.95 21.14
C SER A 126 -16.43 4.70 21.54
N LEU A 127 -16.44 3.65 20.71
CA LEU A 127 -17.05 2.36 21.06
C LEU A 127 -16.40 1.74 22.30
N ALA A 128 -15.06 1.68 22.36
CA ALA A 128 -14.34 1.11 23.50
C ALA A 128 -14.50 1.98 24.77
N GLU A 129 -14.74 3.28 24.63
CA GLU A 129 -15.03 4.18 25.75
C GLU A 129 -16.45 4.03 26.30
N ILE A 130 -17.43 3.86 25.41
CA ILE A 130 -18.86 3.77 25.76
C ILE A 130 -19.22 2.37 26.26
N ASN A 131 -18.72 1.32 25.61
CA ASN A 131 -18.98 -0.07 26.01
C ASN A 131 -17.74 -0.65 26.73
N PRO A 132 -17.74 -0.72 28.07
CA PRO A 132 -16.60 -1.20 28.85
C PRO A 132 -16.33 -2.71 28.67
N ARG A 133 -17.23 -3.45 28.01
CA ARG A 133 -17.00 -4.87 27.69
C ARG A 133 -16.08 -5.08 26.50
N ILE A 134 -15.89 -4.05 25.66
CA ILE A 134 -14.99 -4.12 24.51
C ILE A 134 -13.54 -4.15 24.99
N CYS A 135 -12.95 -5.34 24.98
CA CYS A 135 -11.60 -5.62 25.46
C CYS A 135 -10.59 -5.82 24.34
N ARG A 136 -11.06 -5.98 23.10
CA ARG A 136 -10.19 -6.24 21.96
C ARG A 136 -10.73 -5.62 20.69
N VAL A 137 -9.95 -4.73 20.08
CA VAL A 137 -10.21 -4.21 18.74
C VAL A 137 -8.95 -4.38 17.90
N GLU A 138 -9.02 -5.22 16.86
CA GLU A 138 -7.90 -5.48 15.96
C GLU A 138 -7.99 -4.59 14.71
N LEU A 139 -6.91 -3.86 14.43
CA LEU A 139 -6.82 -2.84 13.37
C LEU A 139 -5.56 -3.02 12.50
N ASN A 140 -5.08 -4.25 12.39
CA ASN A 140 -3.89 -4.56 11.61
C ASN A 140 -4.13 -4.23 10.12
N ASP A 141 -3.13 -3.70 9.43
CA ASP A 141 -3.22 -3.35 8.00
C ASP A 141 -4.41 -2.43 7.63
N THR A 142 -4.69 -1.42 8.48
CA THR A 142 -5.65 -0.34 8.22
C THR A 142 -4.94 1.01 8.04
N ARG A 143 -5.65 2.04 7.55
CA ARG A 143 -5.13 3.42 7.42
C ARG A 143 -5.41 4.27 8.66
N VAL A 144 -5.77 3.65 9.78
CA VAL A 144 -5.93 4.35 11.07
C VAL A 144 -4.53 4.70 11.59
N ASN A 145 -4.32 5.97 11.93
CA ASN A 145 -3.03 6.44 12.39
C ASN A 145 -2.55 5.70 13.66
N PHE A 146 -1.23 5.68 13.89
CA PHE A 146 -0.62 4.92 14.97
C PHE A 146 -1.08 5.37 16.36
N GLN A 147 -1.17 6.68 16.61
CA GLN A 147 -1.56 7.24 17.90
C GLN A 147 -2.97 6.79 18.29
N LEU A 148 -3.91 6.81 17.34
CA LEU A 148 -5.29 6.42 17.54
C LEU A 148 -5.41 4.91 17.76
N ARG A 149 -4.63 4.08 17.05
CA ARG A 149 -4.54 2.63 17.32
C ARG A 149 -4.01 2.34 18.73
N GLN A 150 -3.00 3.09 19.19
CA GLN A 150 -2.48 2.96 20.56
C GLN A 150 -3.52 3.36 21.61
N GLN A 151 -4.28 4.44 21.39
CA GLN A 151 -5.36 4.86 22.28
C GLN A 151 -6.44 3.78 22.41
N ILE A 152 -6.86 3.19 21.28
CA ILE A 152 -7.84 2.09 21.27
C ILE A 152 -7.29 0.88 22.02
N HIS A 153 -6.04 0.48 21.74
CA HIS A 153 -5.41 -0.66 22.42
C HIS A 153 -5.30 -0.45 23.93
N GLN A 154 -4.87 0.75 24.35
CA GLN A 154 -4.77 1.13 25.74
C GLN A 154 -6.15 1.11 26.42
N LYS A 155 -7.19 1.64 25.76
CA LYS A 155 -8.55 1.63 26.29
C LYS A 155 -9.10 0.21 26.44
N CYS A 156 -8.89 -0.65 25.44
CA CYS A 156 -9.23 -2.06 25.48
C CYS A 156 -8.52 -2.81 26.62
N LYS A 157 -7.26 -2.48 26.88
CA LYS A 157 -6.48 -3.03 28.01
C LYS A 157 -7.04 -2.59 29.37
N GLU A 158 -7.45 -1.33 29.51
CA GLU A 158 -8.12 -0.83 30.71
C GLU A 158 -9.45 -1.55 30.95
N ASN A 159 -10.27 -1.69 29.91
CA ASN A 159 -11.53 -2.43 29.96
C ASN A 159 -11.31 -3.90 30.38
N THR A 160 -10.27 -4.55 29.86
CA THR A 160 -9.87 -5.91 30.26
C THR A 160 -9.54 -6.00 31.76
N GLY A 161 -8.77 -5.03 32.27
CA GLY A 161 -8.43 -4.96 33.69
C GLY A 161 -9.65 -4.72 34.58
N ASN A 162 -10.58 -3.85 34.15
CA ASN A 162 -11.80 -3.56 34.89
C ASN A 162 -12.72 -4.78 34.97
N LEU A 163 -12.91 -5.52 33.86
CA LEU A 163 -13.70 -6.75 33.87
C LEU A 163 -13.12 -7.81 34.80
N TRP A 164 -11.80 -7.97 34.87
CA TRP A 164 -11.17 -8.90 35.81
C TRP A 164 -11.32 -8.47 37.27
N ASN A 165 -11.23 -7.18 37.55
CA ASN A 165 -11.44 -6.65 38.90
C ASN A 165 -12.91 -6.79 39.35
N GLU A 166 -13.87 -6.60 38.44
CA GLU A 166 -15.30 -6.83 38.70
C GLU A 166 -15.62 -8.31 38.93
N GLN A 167 -14.95 -9.24 38.22
CA GLN A 167 -15.09 -10.68 38.44
C GLN A 167 -14.42 -11.17 39.74
N ALA A 168 -13.30 -10.54 40.14
CA ALA A 168 -12.60 -10.86 41.40
C ALA A 168 -13.33 -10.32 42.63
N GLY A 169 -13.96 -9.14 42.54
CA GLY A 169 -14.74 -8.54 43.64
C GLY A 169 -16.05 -9.25 43.97
N GLY A 170 -16.50 -10.19 43.15
CA GLY A 170 -17.71 -11.01 43.38
C GLY A 170 -17.47 -12.34 44.10
N ALA A 171 -16.22 -12.70 44.40
CA ALA A 171 -15.85 -14.02 44.92
C ALA A 171 -15.43 -14.05 46.41
N GLU A 172 -15.64 -12.96 47.17
CA GLU A 172 -15.21 -12.87 48.58
C GLU A 172 -16.30 -13.17 49.64
N GLU A 173 -17.52 -13.57 49.29
CA GLU A 173 -18.58 -13.85 50.29
C GLU A 173 -18.87 -15.33 50.62
N GLU A 174 -18.17 -16.31 50.06
CA GLU A 174 -18.27 -17.71 50.53
C GLU A 174 -16.91 -18.40 50.68
N ALA A 175 -16.05 -17.84 51.54
CA ALA A 175 -14.91 -18.58 52.09
C ALA A 175 -15.31 -19.28 53.40
N GLY A 176 -15.99 -20.43 53.26
CA GLY A 176 -16.22 -21.39 54.33
C GLY A 176 -15.30 -22.60 54.19
N ASP A 177 -14.10 -22.47 54.76
CA ASP A 177 -13.23 -23.51 55.36
C ASP A 177 -13.21 -24.92 54.71
N ASN A 178 -12.12 -25.28 53.99
CA ASN A 178 -11.39 -26.54 54.17
C ASN A 178 -10.18 -26.73 53.21
N ALA A 179 -9.02 -26.96 53.82
CA ALA A 179 -7.94 -27.89 53.48
C ALA A 179 -7.14 -27.79 52.14
N PHE A 180 -5.90 -27.31 52.29
CA PHE A 180 -4.64 -27.68 51.59
C PHE A 180 -4.70 -28.55 50.29
N GLY A 181 -4.15 -27.99 49.21
CA GLY A 181 -3.63 -28.73 48.06
C GLY A 181 -2.95 -27.79 47.07
N GLU A 182 -1.68 -28.06 46.74
CA GLU A 182 -0.87 -27.31 45.79
C GLU A 182 -1.62 -27.10 44.46
N GLY A 183 -1.85 -25.84 44.08
CA GLY A 183 -2.42 -25.50 42.78
C GLY A 183 -1.49 -25.97 41.66
N PRO A 184 -2.05 -26.40 40.50
CA PRO A 184 -1.26 -26.97 39.43
C PRO A 184 -0.22 -25.98 38.90
N GLN A 185 1.05 -26.34 39.08
CA GLN A 185 2.20 -25.68 38.47
C GLN A 185 2.09 -25.86 36.95
N TRP A 186 2.02 -24.76 36.20
CA TRP A 186 1.98 -24.80 34.74
C TRP A 186 3.30 -25.41 34.22
N VAL A 187 3.20 -26.60 33.64
CA VAL A 187 4.27 -27.23 32.86
C VAL A 187 3.93 -26.98 31.39
N PRO A 188 4.84 -26.44 30.56
CA PRO A 188 4.57 -26.30 29.13
C PRO A 188 4.30 -27.69 28.55
N ALA A 189 3.10 -27.89 28.00
CA ALA A 189 2.78 -29.12 27.29
C ALA A 189 3.78 -29.30 26.14
N GLN A 190 4.60 -30.37 26.23
CA GLN A 190 5.37 -30.86 25.10
C GLN A 190 4.41 -31.08 23.93
N ARG A 191 4.68 -30.38 22.83
CA ARG A 191 3.95 -30.52 21.57
C ARG A 191 3.92 -32.00 21.18
N ALA A 192 2.75 -32.63 21.28
CA ALA A 192 2.48 -33.83 20.50
C ALA A 192 2.52 -33.41 19.03
N GLN A 193 3.45 -34.00 18.28
CA GLN A 193 3.47 -33.92 16.83
C GLN A 193 2.17 -34.52 16.30
N ALA A 194 1.26 -33.68 15.82
CA ALA A 194 0.07 -34.16 15.11
C ALA A 194 0.52 -34.77 13.78
N ASP A 195 0.22 -36.05 13.60
CA ASP A 195 0.37 -36.81 12.37
C ASP A 195 -0.57 -36.21 11.30
N LEU A 196 0.03 -35.65 10.24
CA LEU A 196 -0.67 -34.91 9.18
C LEU A 196 -1.09 -35.78 7.99
N THR A 197 -1.10 -37.12 8.13
CA THR A 197 -1.30 -38.00 6.97
C THR A 197 -2.73 -38.49 6.74
N ALA A 198 -3.72 -38.08 7.53
CA ALA A 198 -5.09 -38.57 7.38
C ALA A 198 -6.13 -37.45 7.49
N LEU A 199 -6.55 -36.91 6.34
CA LEU A 199 -7.91 -36.44 5.99
C LEU A 199 -7.80 -35.41 4.84
N GLY A 200 -7.72 -35.95 3.62
CA GLY A 200 -7.75 -35.16 2.39
C GLY A 200 -9.17 -34.74 2.03
N ALA A 201 -9.47 -33.45 2.22
CA ALA A 201 -10.29 -32.62 1.34
C ALA A 201 -10.08 -31.13 1.73
N GLY A 202 -8.81 -30.72 1.92
CA GLY A 202 -8.46 -29.36 2.32
C GLY A 202 -8.23 -28.47 1.11
N ARG A 203 -8.95 -27.33 1.01
CA ARG A 203 -8.44 -26.17 0.27
C ARG A 203 -7.06 -25.85 0.86
N ALA A 204 -6.03 -25.98 0.03
CA ALA A 204 -4.65 -25.80 0.45
C ALA A 204 -4.48 -24.50 1.24
N ARG A 205 -3.93 -24.59 2.46
CA ARG A 205 -3.41 -23.41 3.19
C ARG A 205 -2.56 -22.61 2.21
N ARG A 206 -2.83 -21.32 2.02
CA ARG A 206 -1.98 -20.43 1.21
C ARG A 206 -0.57 -20.57 1.76
N GLN A 207 0.33 -21.16 0.98
CA GLN A 207 1.72 -21.27 1.38
C GLN A 207 2.29 -19.86 1.43
N THR A 208 2.85 -19.49 2.58
CA THR A 208 3.68 -18.30 2.68
C THR A 208 4.91 -18.56 1.84
N VAL A 209 4.96 -17.89 0.70
CA VAL A 209 6.14 -17.82 -0.13
C VAL A 209 7.08 -16.82 0.51
N ARG A 210 8.22 -17.28 1.03
CA ARG A 210 9.27 -16.42 1.55
C ARG A 210 10.50 -16.59 0.67
N VAL A 211 10.77 -15.56 -0.14
CA VAL A 211 11.96 -15.51 -0.97
C VAL A 211 13.08 -14.89 -0.14
N GLU A 212 14.30 -15.43 -0.22
CA GLU A 212 15.47 -14.76 0.36
C GLU A 212 15.62 -13.36 -0.25
N GLY A 213 15.83 -12.34 0.59
CA GLY A 213 16.07 -10.98 0.11
C GLY A 213 17.35 -10.93 -0.72
N ILE A 214 17.39 -10.04 -1.70
CA ILE A 214 18.62 -9.80 -2.47
C ILE A 214 19.57 -9.02 -1.58
N ASP A 215 20.79 -9.54 -1.42
CA ASP A 215 21.87 -8.83 -0.76
C ASP A 215 22.28 -7.61 -1.61
N PRO A 216 22.10 -6.37 -1.12
CA PRO A 216 22.40 -5.15 -1.87
C PRO A 216 23.85 -5.08 -2.37
N GLU A 217 24.80 -5.61 -1.59
CA GLU A 217 26.23 -5.62 -1.92
C GLU A 217 26.53 -6.60 -3.06
N LYS A 218 25.88 -7.76 -3.07
CA LYS A 218 25.99 -8.72 -4.19
C LYS A 218 25.35 -8.18 -5.45
N ALA A 219 24.19 -7.52 -5.32
CA ALA A 219 23.54 -6.87 -6.45
C ALA A 219 24.45 -5.82 -7.06
N LYS A 220 25.09 -4.93 -6.27
CA LYS A 220 26.01 -3.88 -6.76
C LYS A 220 27.16 -4.44 -7.61
N ASN A 221 27.74 -5.55 -7.22
CA ASN A 221 28.89 -6.16 -7.90
C ASN A 221 28.49 -7.15 -9.01
N TYR A 222 27.19 -7.32 -9.27
CA TYR A 222 26.72 -8.23 -10.30
C TYR A 222 27.00 -7.68 -11.70
N VAL A 223 27.75 -8.45 -12.48
CA VAL A 223 28.00 -8.17 -13.90
C VAL A 223 27.10 -9.07 -14.72
N ALA A 224 26.17 -8.47 -15.44
CA ALA A 224 25.26 -9.20 -16.30
C ALA A 224 26.01 -9.87 -17.46
N PRO A 225 25.60 -11.08 -17.88
CA PRO A 225 26.14 -11.69 -19.08
C PRO A 225 25.84 -10.79 -20.29
N VAL A 226 26.73 -10.76 -21.27
CA VAL A 226 26.51 -9.99 -22.50
C VAL A 226 26.55 -10.97 -23.67
N HIS A 227 25.41 -11.11 -24.33
CA HIS A 227 25.31 -11.87 -25.57
C HIS A 227 25.41 -10.92 -26.75
N ALA A 228 26.29 -11.23 -27.71
CA ALA A 228 26.45 -10.43 -28.92
C ALA A 228 25.14 -10.42 -29.74
N LYS A 229 24.64 -9.22 -30.04
CA LYS A 229 23.40 -8.99 -30.80
C LYS A 229 23.58 -7.82 -31.76
N SER A 230 22.74 -7.76 -32.79
CA SER A 230 22.67 -6.59 -33.66
C SER A 230 22.02 -5.40 -32.93
N GLU A 231 22.28 -4.17 -33.38
CA GLU A 231 21.58 -2.99 -32.86
C GLU A 231 20.06 -3.08 -33.12
N GLU A 232 19.65 -3.68 -34.23
CA GLU A 232 18.23 -3.90 -34.56
C GLU A 232 17.55 -4.83 -33.55
N ASP A 233 18.21 -5.93 -33.17
CA ASP A 233 17.71 -6.84 -32.13
C ASP A 233 17.66 -6.15 -30.76
N MET A 234 18.66 -5.33 -30.44
CA MET A 234 18.71 -4.59 -29.17
C MET A 234 17.54 -3.62 -29.05
N ASP A 235 17.29 -2.81 -30.07
CA ASP A 235 16.17 -1.87 -30.07
C ASP A 235 14.82 -2.60 -30.05
N MET A 236 14.70 -3.73 -30.77
CA MET A 236 13.52 -4.58 -30.72
C MET A 236 13.26 -5.12 -29.30
N ILE A 237 14.27 -5.69 -28.63
CA ILE A 237 14.14 -6.19 -27.25
C ILE A 237 13.76 -5.06 -26.30
N VAL A 238 14.38 -3.88 -26.42
CA VAL A 238 14.04 -2.71 -25.61
C VAL A 238 12.58 -2.29 -25.83
N SER A 239 12.07 -2.37 -27.06
CA SER A 239 10.66 -2.10 -27.34
C SER A 239 9.71 -3.10 -26.66
N LEU A 240 10.07 -4.39 -26.63
CA LEU A 240 9.30 -5.45 -25.97
C LEU A 240 9.35 -5.28 -24.44
N LEU A 241 10.52 -4.93 -23.88
CA LEU A 241 10.69 -4.67 -22.45
C LEU A 241 9.85 -3.46 -21.99
N ASN A 242 9.79 -2.39 -22.79
CA ASN A 242 8.97 -1.21 -22.48
C ASN A 242 7.46 -1.50 -22.43
N GLN A 243 6.98 -2.46 -23.22
CA GLN A 243 5.56 -2.86 -23.20
C GLN A 243 5.22 -3.70 -21.96
N ASN A 244 6.23 -4.29 -21.31
CA ASN A 244 6.03 -5.20 -20.21
C ASN A 244 6.14 -4.48 -18.86
N VAL A 245 5.10 -4.63 -18.03
CA VAL A 245 4.96 -3.96 -16.74
C VAL A 245 6.12 -4.25 -15.78
N LEU A 246 6.73 -5.44 -15.87
CA LEU A 246 7.83 -5.86 -14.99
C LEU A 246 9.07 -4.95 -15.11
N PHE A 247 9.24 -4.29 -16.24
CA PHE A 247 10.41 -3.46 -16.52
C PHE A 247 10.11 -1.97 -16.56
N SER A 248 8.85 -1.56 -16.34
CA SER A 248 8.39 -0.17 -16.43
C SER A 248 9.17 0.83 -15.56
N PHE A 249 9.85 0.36 -14.51
CA PHE A 249 10.62 1.17 -13.59
C PHE A 249 12.10 1.35 -13.98
N LEU A 250 12.57 0.66 -15.02
CA LEU A 250 13.96 0.70 -15.47
C LEU A 250 14.22 1.90 -16.39
N THR A 251 15.38 2.51 -16.23
CA THR A 251 15.88 3.56 -17.13
C THR A 251 16.27 2.98 -18.50
N LYS A 252 16.38 3.83 -19.53
CA LYS A 252 16.82 3.42 -20.88
C LYS A 252 18.17 2.67 -20.88
N LYS A 253 19.10 3.08 -20.03
CA LYS A 253 20.42 2.44 -19.88
C LYS A 253 20.31 1.05 -19.25
N GLU A 254 19.47 0.91 -18.23
CA GLU A 254 19.21 -0.38 -17.57
C GLU A 254 18.46 -1.33 -18.51
N MET A 255 17.47 -0.83 -19.25
CA MET A 255 16.77 -1.59 -20.29
C MET A 255 17.75 -2.17 -21.32
N ARG A 256 18.69 -1.35 -21.81
CA ARG A 256 19.75 -1.84 -22.72
C ARG A 256 20.66 -2.87 -22.07
N THR A 257 20.95 -2.74 -20.78
CA THR A 257 21.76 -3.72 -20.06
C THR A 257 21.02 -5.07 -19.95
N VAL A 258 19.73 -5.03 -19.61
CA VAL A 258 18.87 -6.23 -19.59
C VAL A 258 18.77 -6.85 -20.98
N ALA A 259 18.51 -6.05 -22.01
CA ALA A 259 18.45 -6.52 -23.39
C ALA A 259 19.77 -7.18 -23.83
N GLY A 260 20.91 -6.64 -23.40
CA GLY A 260 22.24 -7.23 -23.64
C GLY A 260 22.42 -8.60 -22.99
N ALA A 261 21.78 -8.84 -21.85
CA ALA A 261 21.84 -10.09 -21.10
C ALA A 261 20.84 -11.15 -21.54
N MET A 262 19.83 -10.80 -22.34
CA MET A 262 18.90 -11.77 -22.89
C MET A 262 19.55 -12.63 -23.97
N TYR A 263 19.02 -13.82 -24.25
CA TYR A 263 19.40 -14.62 -25.42
C TYR A 263 18.15 -15.20 -26.08
N LYS A 264 18.27 -15.61 -27.34
CA LYS A 264 17.14 -16.08 -28.14
C LYS A 264 16.96 -17.59 -27.94
N GLU A 265 15.73 -18.03 -27.67
CA GLU A 265 15.30 -19.42 -27.76
C GLU A 265 14.11 -19.55 -28.73
N GLU A 266 14.06 -20.67 -29.47
CA GLU A 266 13.05 -20.96 -30.47
C GLU A 266 12.34 -22.27 -30.13
N PHE A 267 11.02 -22.28 -30.28
CA PHE A 267 10.15 -23.41 -29.97
C PHE A 267 9.27 -23.74 -31.17
N LYS A 268 8.87 -25.00 -31.30
CA LYS A 268 7.94 -25.47 -32.32
C LYS A 268 6.55 -25.68 -31.72
N LYS A 269 5.56 -25.82 -32.59
CA LYS A 269 4.20 -26.16 -32.20
C LYS A 269 4.17 -27.35 -31.26
N ASP A 270 3.33 -27.26 -30.24
CA ASP A 270 3.14 -28.26 -29.21
C ASP A 270 4.31 -28.46 -28.22
N ASP A 271 5.42 -27.72 -28.36
CA ASP A 271 6.47 -27.72 -27.34
C ASP A 271 5.98 -27.07 -26.04
N ASN A 272 6.45 -27.59 -24.90
CA ASN A 272 6.21 -27.01 -23.59
C ASN A 272 7.40 -26.10 -23.24
N ILE A 273 7.17 -24.79 -23.12
CA ILE A 273 8.16 -23.81 -22.66
C ILE A 273 8.39 -23.98 -21.15
N ILE A 274 7.31 -24.21 -20.42
CA ILE A 274 7.31 -24.46 -18.97
C ILE A 274 6.36 -25.62 -18.71
N GLU A 275 6.75 -26.58 -17.88
CA GLU A 275 5.91 -27.72 -17.49
C GLU A 275 5.43 -27.56 -16.05
N PHE A 276 4.16 -27.89 -15.79
CA PHE A 276 3.57 -27.77 -14.46
C PHE A 276 4.35 -28.58 -13.41
N GLY A 277 4.64 -27.95 -12.26
CA GLY A 277 5.35 -28.56 -11.15
C GLY A 277 6.87 -28.59 -11.31
N ASP A 278 7.41 -28.09 -12.44
CA ASP A 278 8.85 -27.94 -12.63
C ASP A 278 9.42 -26.94 -11.61
N LYS A 279 10.46 -27.37 -10.89
CA LYS A 279 11.16 -26.58 -9.86
C LYS A 279 12.40 -25.88 -10.41
N GLU A 280 12.81 -26.20 -11.63
CA GLU A 280 13.99 -25.61 -12.27
C GLU A 280 13.63 -24.41 -13.16
N CYS A 281 12.36 -23.99 -13.16
CA CYS A 281 11.87 -22.83 -13.90
C CYS A 281 12.42 -21.51 -13.32
N ASN A 282 13.65 -21.17 -13.70
CA ASN A 282 14.40 -19.99 -13.28
C ASN A 282 14.67 -19.03 -14.46
N LYS A 283 13.76 -18.98 -15.43
CA LYS A 283 13.91 -18.20 -16.66
C LYS A 283 12.63 -17.40 -16.93
N LEU A 284 12.81 -16.16 -17.40
CA LEU A 284 11.74 -15.34 -17.98
C LEU A 284 11.81 -15.50 -19.48
N TYR A 285 10.66 -15.66 -20.14
CA TYR A 285 10.58 -15.68 -21.59
C TYR A 285 9.68 -14.54 -22.05
N ILE A 286 10.21 -13.65 -22.90
CA ILE A 286 9.45 -12.57 -23.54
C ILE A 286 9.19 -12.97 -24.99
N ILE A 287 7.93 -13.14 -25.35
CA ILE A 287 7.54 -13.64 -26.67
C ILE A 287 7.74 -12.52 -27.70
N GLN A 288 8.62 -12.77 -28.67
CA GLN A 288 8.80 -11.89 -29.83
C GLN A 288 7.83 -12.26 -30.95
N ILE A 289 7.70 -13.56 -31.25
CA ILE A 289 6.88 -14.07 -32.36
C ILE A 289 6.12 -15.29 -31.86
N GLY A 290 4.83 -15.40 -32.21
CA GLY A 290 4.03 -16.59 -31.94
C GLY A 290 3.11 -16.47 -30.72
N ARG A 291 2.43 -17.57 -30.38
CA ARG A 291 1.47 -17.62 -29.27
C ARG A 291 1.64 -18.88 -28.44
N ALA A 292 1.43 -18.75 -27.14
CA ALA A 292 1.47 -19.85 -26.19
C ALA A 292 0.20 -19.90 -25.34
N ASP A 293 -0.25 -21.11 -25.02
CA ASP A 293 -1.38 -21.40 -24.15
C ASP A 293 -0.91 -21.71 -22.73
N ILE A 294 -1.57 -21.13 -21.74
CA ILE A 294 -1.35 -21.41 -20.33
C ILE A 294 -2.39 -22.41 -19.87
N ILE A 295 -1.93 -23.62 -19.58
CA ILE A 295 -2.75 -24.77 -19.22
C ILE A 295 -2.60 -25.05 -17.72
N LYS A 296 -3.71 -25.00 -16.98
CA LYS A 296 -3.76 -25.35 -15.55
C LYS A 296 -4.81 -26.44 -15.35
N GLU A 297 -4.45 -27.52 -14.65
CA GLU A 297 -5.34 -28.66 -14.41
C GLU A 297 -5.94 -29.25 -15.72
N GLY A 298 -5.18 -29.19 -16.82
CA GLY A 298 -5.60 -29.67 -18.14
C GLY A 298 -6.55 -28.73 -18.89
N GLN A 299 -6.84 -27.53 -18.37
CA GLN A 299 -7.68 -26.52 -19.01
C GLN A 299 -6.85 -25.33 -19.48
N SER A 300 -7.11 -24.85 -20.71
CA SER A 300 -6.58 -23.59 -21.22
C SER A 300 -7.20 -22.43 -20.44
N VAL A 301 -6.37 -21.68 -19.72
CA VAL A 301 -6.80 -20.56 -18.87
C VAL A 301 -6.53 -19.21 -19.54
N PHE A 302 -5.44 -19.11 -20.32
CA PHE A 302 -5.01 -17.85 -20.90
C PHE A 302 -4.08 -18.05 -22.09
N ILE A 303 -4.17 -17.17 -23.11
CA ILE A 303 -3.28 -17.20 -24.28
C ILE A 303 -2.33 -16.01 -24.22
N LYS A 304 -1.03 -16.30 -24.19
CA LYS A 304 0.04 -15.31 -24.28
C LYS A 304 0.38 -15.05 -25.75
N THR A 305 0.59 -13.78 -26.06
CA THR A 305 0.85 -13.27 -27.42
C THR A 305 2.15 -12.47 -27.44
N GLU A 306 2.55 -11.99 -28.61
CA GLU A 306 3.76 -11.18 -28.80
C GLU A 306 3.78 -9.96 -27.87
N GLY A 307 4.95 -9.65 -27.29
CA GLY A 307 5.12 -8.60 -26.28
C GLY A 307 4.81 -9.03 -24.83
N THR A 308 4.18 -10.19 -24.63
CA THR A 308 3.87 -10.70 -23.28
C THR A 308 4.97 -11.62 -22.75
N ALA A 309 5.13 -11.67 -21.42
CA ALA A 309 6.09 -12.56 -20.76
C ALA A 309 5.44 -13.78 -20.11
N VAL A 310 6.22 -14.86 -19.98
CA VAL A 310 5.90 -16.08 -19.21
C VAL A 310 7.07 -16.44 -18.30
N GLY A 311 6.79 -17.08 -17.15
CA GLY A 311 7.80 -17.37 -16.10
C GLY A 311 7.97 -16.26 -15.06
N GLU A 312 7.18 -15.18 -15.15
CA GLU A 312 7.26 -14.03 -14.23
C GLU A 312 6.93 -14.38 -12.78
N LEU A 313 5.99 -15.31 -12.58
CA LEU A 313 5.52 -15.70 -11.27
C LEU A 313 6.58 -16.53 -10.54
N GLU A 314 7.17 -17.51 -11.22
CA GLU A 314 8.23 -18.37 -10.69
C GLU A 314 9.46 -17.56 -10.29
N LEU A 315 9.80 -16.53 -11.07
CA LEU A 315 10.91 -15.63 -10.78
C LEU A 315 10.67 -14.73 -9.58
N MET A 316 9.48 -14.17 -9.45
CA MET A 316 9.12 -13.27 -8.35
C MET A 316 8.93 -14.00 -7.03
N TYR A 317 8.34 -15.19 -7.08
CA TYR A 317 7.85 -15.89 -5.91
C TYR A 317 8.65 -17.16 -5.58
N ASP A 318 9.71 -17.53 -6.30
CA ASP A 318 10.46 -18.77 -5.96
C ASP A 318 9.55 -20.00 -5.83
N THR A 319 8.50 -20.04 -6.65
CA THR A 319 7.53 -21.12 -6.65
C THR A 319 7.79 -22.07 -7.82
N PRO A 320 7.50 -23.37 -7.68
CA PRO A 320 7.44 -24.27 -8.81
C PRO A 320 6.46 -23.74 -9.87
N ALA A 321 6.67 -24.14 -11.12
CA ALA A 321 5.82 -23.78 -12.25
C ALA A 321 4.34 -24.06 -11.95
N VAL A 322 3.53 -22.99 -11.93
CA VAL A 322 2.12 -23.08 -11.50
C VAL A 322 1.17 -23.53 -12.62
N ALA A 323 1.64 -23.49 -13.85
CA ALA A 323 0.91 -23.87 -15.05
C ALA A 323 1.87 -24.37 -16.14
N THR A 324 1.37 -25.18 -17.07
CA THR A 324 2.12 -25.57 -18.27
C THR A 324 1.94 -24.50 -19.33
N VAL A 325 3.02 -24.08 -19.98
CA VAL A 325 2.98 -23.12 -21.09
C VAL A 325 3.32 -23.86 -22.38
N LYS A 326 2.33 -24.02 -23.26
CA LYS A 326 2.44 -24.82 -24.48
C LYS A 326 2.33 -23.96 -25.73
N VAL A 327 3.20 -24.17 -26.72
CA VAL A 327 3.20 -23.40 -27.97
C VAL A 327 2.01 -23.77 -28.86
N LEU A 328 1.30 -22.75 -29.36
CA LEU A 328 0.13 -22.90 -30.25
C LEU A 328 0.48 -22.72 -31.74
N THR A 329 1.42 -21.84 -32.04
CA THR A 329 1.84 -21.50 -33.41
C THR A 329 2.90 -22.47 -33.94
N ASP A 330 3.08 -22.52 -35.27
CA ASP A 330 4.09 -23.40 -35.89
C ASP A 330 5.51 -23.12 -35.37
N GLU A 331 5.79 -21.85 -35.08
CA GLU A 331 7.03 -21.38 -34.46
C GLU A 331 6.71 -20.34 -33.38
N LEU A 332 7.49 -20.36 -32.31
CA LEU A 332 7.50 -19.33 -31.28
C LEU A 332 8.93 -18.94 -30.98
N VAL A 333 9.20 -17.65 -30.99
CA VAL A 333 10.52 -17.08 -30.68
C VAL A 333 10.40 -16.25 -29.40
N ALA A 334 11.25 -16.53 -28.42
CA ALA A 334 11.29 -15.79 -27.18
C ALA A 334 12.70 -15.32 -26.82
N TRP A 335 12.76 -14.17 -26.17
CA TRP A 335 13.96 -13.67 -25.51
C TRP A 335 13.96 -14.13 -24.06
N VAL A 336 15.03 -14.78 -23.66
CA VAL A 336 15.16 -15.44 -22.36
C VAL A 336 16.07 -14.63 -21.46
N LEU A 337 15.62 -14.39 -20.22
CA LEU A 337 16.40 -13.77 -19.15
C LEU A 337 16.48 -14.74 -17.98
N ASP A 338 17.67 -14.96 -17.45
CA ASP A 338 17.86 -15.81 -16.27
C ASP A 338 17.43 -15.10 -14.98
N ARG A 339 17.11 -15.91 -13.97
CA ARG A 339 16.64 -15.43 -12.68
C ARG A 339 17.62 -14.54 -11.95
N ASP A 340 18.91 -14.88 -11.99
CA ASP A 340 19.92 -14.12 -11.26
C ASP A 340 20.09 -12.73 -11.89
N THR A 341 20.11 -12.66 -13.23
CA THR A 341 20.11 -11.39 -13.96
C THR A 341 18.84 -10.59 -13.66
N TYR A 342 17.65 -11.22 -13.72
CA TYR A 342 16.39 -10.54 -13.40
C TYR A 342 16.38 -9.97 -11.98
N ARG A 343 16.77 -10.78 -10.99
CA ARG A 343 16.81 -10.35 -9.59
C ARG A 343 17.82 -9.23 -9.38
N ASN A 344 19.05 -9.38 -9.86
CA ASN A 344 20.09 -8.38 -9.62
C ASN A 344 19.90 -7.08 -10.43
N LEU A 345 19.41 -7.17 -11.68
CA LEU A 345 19.22 -5.99 -12.53
C LEU A 345 17.86 -5.31 -12.36
N VAL A 346 16.79 -6.05 -12.07
CA VAL A 346 15.42 -5.51 -12.01
C VAL A 346 14.95 -5.29 -10.57
N MET A 347 15.20 -6.24 -9.67
CA MET A 347 14.87 -6.04 -8.25
C MET A 347 15.98 -5.28 -7.51
N GLY A 348 17.24 -5.46 -7.89
CA GLY A 348 18.39 -4.75 -7.31
C GLY A 348 18.43 -3.25 -7.64
N THR A 349 17.86 -2.84 -8.78
CA THR A 349 17.75 -1.43 -9.17
C THR A 349 16.78 -0.66 -8.29
N ALA A 350 15.70 -1.26 -7.79
CA ALA A 350 14.84 -0.63 -6.78
C ALA A 350 15.61 -0.33 -5.49
N ILE A 351 16.48 -1.24 -5.04
CA ILE A 351 17.34 -1.05 -3.87
C ILE A 351 18.40 0.04 -4.12
N ARG A 352 19.11 -0.01 -5.26
CA ARG A 352 20.11 1.00 -5.63
C ARG A 352 19.50 2.39 -5.80
N ARG A 353 18.31 2.48 -6.39
CA ARG A 353 17.55 3.72 -6.54
C ARG A 353 17.19 4.28 -5.16
N ARG A 354 16.75 3.43 -4.24
CA ARG A 354 16.48 3.83 -2.85
C ARG A 354 17.73 4.35 -2.16
N GLU A 355 18.87 3.66 -2.25
CA GLU A 355 20.14 4.15 -1.68
C GLU A 355 20.60 5.47 -2.32
N THR A 356 20.49 5.59 -3.64
CA THR A 356 20.85 6.81 -4.38
C THR A 356 20.01 7.98 -3.90
N TYR A 357 18.69 7.80 -3.81
CA TYR A 357 17.78 8.82 -3.31
C TYR A 357 17.99 9.14 -1.84
N VAL A 358 18.21 8.15 -0.96
CA VAL A 358 18.55 8.40 0.45
C VAL A 358 19.82 9.24 0.57
N SER A 359 20.87 8.92 -0.21
CA SER A 359 22.12 9.70 -0.22
C SER A 359 21.98 11.12 -0.78
N MET A 360 20.96 11.35 -1.62
CA MET A 360 20.62 12.68 -2.13
C MET A 360 19.82 13.48 -1.11
N LEU A 361 18.83 12.85 -0.47
CA LEU A 361 18.01 13.45 0.59
C LEU A 361 18.89 13.89 1.77
N GLU A 362 19.96 13.16 2.07
CA GLU A 362 20.99 13.54 3.05
C GLU A 362 21.65 14.89 2.78
N LYS A 363 21.75 15.30 1.51
CA LYS A 363 22.39 16.55 1.12
C LYS A 363 21.43 17.73 1.08
N VAL A 364 20.13 17.49 1.25
CA VAL A 364 19.11 18.54 1.26
C VAL A 364 19.01 19.12 2.69
N PRO A 365 19.42 20.39 2.92
CA PRO A 365 19.59 20.93 4.27
C PRO A 365 18.32 20.94 5.13
N PHE A 366 17.13 21.02 4.52
CA PHE A 366 15.87 20.98 5.27
C PHE A 366 15.33 19.57 5.52
N LEU A 367 15.91 18.55 4.91
CA LEU A 367 15.59 17.13 5.11
C LEU A 367 16.65 16.41 5.96
N GLU A 368 17.69 17.12 6.40
CA GLU A 368 18.76 16.58 7.26
C GLU A 368 18.21 16.04 8.59
N SER A 369 17.16 16.66 9.12
CA SER A 369 16.49 16.29 10.38
C SER A 369 15.71 14.98 10.29
N LEU A 370 15.43 14.47 9.09
CA LEU A 370 14.75 13.20 8.89
C LEU A 370 15.62 12.04 9.37
N ASP A 371 15.02 11.09 10.08
CA ASP A 371 15.69 9.84 10.42
C ASP A 371 15.85 8.93 9.18
N ASN A 372 16.63 7.86 9.31
CA ASN A 372 16.89 6.96 8.17
C ASN A 372 15.61 6.29 7.64
N TYR A 373 14.65 5.99 8.52
CA TYR A 373 13.40 5.35 8.14
C TYR A 373 12.47 6.32 7.40
N GLU A 374 12.38 7.56 7.87
CA GLU A 374 11.66 8.68 7.24
C GLU A 374 12.26 9.01 5.87
N ARG A 375 13.60 9.10 5.76
CA ARG A 375 14.28 9.29 4.46
C ARG A 375 13.98 8.15 3.50
N MET A 376 13.93 6.91 3.99
CA MET A 376 13.57 5.76 3.16
C MET A 376 12.13 5.85 2.63
N GLN A 377 11.19 6.38 3.42
CA GLN A 377 9.82 6.62 2.96
C GLN A 377 9.74 7.74 1.93
N VAL A 378 10.46 8.85 2.15
CA VAL A 378 10.52 9.96 1.18
C VAL A 378 11.20 9.52 -0.11
N ALA A 379 12.25 8.69 -0.02
CA ALA A 379 12.91 8.09 -1.18
C ALA A 379 11.97 7.23 -2.02
N ASP A 380 11.05 6.49 -1.38
CA ASP A 380 10.05 5.69 -2.09
C ASP A 380 8.99 6.55 -2.80
N ALA A 381 8.79 7.80 -2.34
CA ALA A 381 7.87 8.75 -2.94
C ALA A 381 8.48 9.57 -4.10
N LEU A 382 9.79 9.44 -4.36
CA LEU A 382 10.49 10.17 -5.41
C LEU A 382 10.32 9.53 -6.80
N SER A 383 9.91 10.35 -7.77
CA SER A 383 9.97 10.02 -9.20
C SER A 383 11.21 10.66 -9.85
N SER A 384 11.59 10.20 -11.05
CA SER A 384 12.69 10.78 -11.82
C SER A 384 12.15 11.35 -13.13
N ASP A 385 12.50 12.59 -13.44
CA ASP A 385 12.16 13.27 -14.69
C ASP A 385 13.45 13.63 -15.44
N GLU A 386 13.43 13.50 -16.78
CA GLU A 386 14.52 13.89 -17.68
C GLU A 386 14.07 15.09 -18.53
N TRP A 387 14.95 16.07 -18.66
CA TRP A 387 14.71 17.35 -19.35
C TRP A 387 15.81 17.59 -20.38
N VAL A 388 15.44 18.15 -21.53
CA VAL A 388 16.37 18.53 -22.59
C VAL A 388 16.82 19.97 -22.37
N GLU A 389 18.03 20.31 -22.84
CA GLU A 389 18.50 21.70 -22.85
C GLU A 389 17.45 22.65 -23.48
N GLY A 390 17.10 23.70 -22.74
CA GLY A 390 16.08 24.68 -23.11
C GLY A 390 14.68 24.42 -22.54
N ASP A 391 14.42 23.24 -21.95
CA ASP A 391 13.12 22.94 -21.35
C ASP A 391 12.88 23.75 -20.06
N TYR A 392 11.63 24.15 -19.86
CA TYR A 392 11.17 24.77 -18.62
C TYR A 392 10.72 23.69 -17.66
N ILE A 393 11.37 23.62 -16.50
CA ILE A 393 11.05 22.66 -15.43
C ILE A 393 9.97 23.25 -14.51
N ILE A 394 10.03 24.55 -14.26
CA ILE A 394 9.02 25.32 -13.51
C ILE A 394 8.75 26.59 -14.30
N HIS A 395 7.47 26.94 -14.46
CA HIS A 395 7.08 28.25 -14.96
C HIS A 395 6.73 29.23 -13.82
N TYR A 396 6.99 30.50 -14.08
CA TYR A 396 6.48 31.59 -13.26
C TYR A 396 4.96 31.52 -13.14
N ASP A 397 4.46 31.74 -11.92
CA ASP A 397 3.03 31.72 -11.55
C ASP A 397 2.32 30.34 -11.60
N ASP A 398 3.07 29.25 -11.80
CA ASP A 398 2.53 27.90 -11.68
C ASP A 398 2.13 27.53 -10.22
N GLU A 399 1.27 26.51 -10.11
CA GLU A 399 0.95 25.87 -8.83
C GLU A 399 2.18 25.08 -8.34
N GLY A 400 2.95 25.70 -7.43
CA GLY A 400 4.19 25.15 -6.89
C GLY A 400 3.96 24.03 -5.87
N GLU A 401 3.55 22.86 -6.35
CA GLU A 401 3.32 21.64 -5.55
C GLU A 401 4.48 20.63 -5.60
N TRP A 402 5.56 20.96 -6.31
CA TRP A 402 6.64 20.03 -6.63
C TRP A 402 8.00 20.54 -6.16
N LEU A 403 8.75 19.67 -5.49
CA LEU A 403 10.16 19.85 -5.17
C LEU A 403 10.99 19.04 -6.17
N TYR A 404 12.10 19.62 -6.63
CA TYR A 404 13.04 18.97 -7.53
C TYR A 404 14.45 18.95 -6.92
N ILE A 405 15.14 17.82 -7.05
CA ILE A 405 16.55 17.64 -6.64
C ILE A 405 17.33 17.24 -7.89
N ILE A 406 18.41 17.97 -8.20
CA ILE A 406 19.18 17.76 -9.43
C ILE A 406 20.11 16.56 -9.27
N ILE A 407 19.89 15.52 -10.08
CA ILE A 407 20.73 14.32 -10.16
C ILE A 407 21.93 14.56 -11.07
N GLU A 408 21.68 15.22 -12.21
CA GLU A 408 22.66 15.50 -13.26
C GLU A 408 22.19 16.70 -14.09
N GLY A 409 23.14 17.46 -14.64
CA GLY A 409 22.88 18.66 -15.42
C GLY A 409 22.86 19.95 -14.58
N ASP A 410 22.59 21.05 -15.27
CA ASP A 410 22.61 22.41 -14.75
C ASP A 410 21.34 23.16 -15.18
N VAL A 411 20.77 23.95 -14.27
CA VAL A 411 19.58 24.77 -14.50
C VAL A 411 19.87 26.22 -14.16
N LYS A 412 19.17 27.14 -14.83
CA LYS A 412 19.16 28.57 -14.48
C LYS A 412 17.81 28.98 -13.95
N VAL A 413 17.82 29.88 -12.98
CA VAL A 413 16.63 30.48 -12.37
C VAL A 413 16.48 31.90 -12.90
N VAL A 414 15.35 32.17 -13.53
CA VAL A 414 15.02 33.47 -14.13
C VAL A 414 13.85 34.07 -13.34
N GLY A 415 14.13 35.14 -12.61
CA GLY A 415 13.14 35.95 -11.90
C GLY A 415 12.62 37.08 -12.78
N ARG A 416 11.84 37.99 -12.18
CA ARG A 416 11.36 39.22 -12.82
C ARG A 416 11.76 40.44 -12.01
N ASP A 417 12.16 41.50 -12.70
CA ASP A 417 12.40 42.80 -12.07
C ASP A 417 11.11 43.57 -11.78
N ASP A 418 11.22 44.76 -11.16
CA ASP A 418 10.07 45.61 -10.82
C ASP A 418 9.32 46.13 -12.07
N ASP A 419 9.95 46.08 -13.25
CA ASP A 419 9.38 46.45 -14.55
C ASP A 419 8.81 45.22 -15.31
N GLY A 420 8.92 44.02 -14.73
CA GLY A 420 8.41 42.76 -15.28
C GLY A 420 9.31 42.07 -16.31
N ASN A 421 10.56 42.52 -16.48
CA ASN A 421 11.54 41.90 -17.38
C ASN A 421 12.27 40.73 -16.71
N ASP A 422 12.69 39.77 -17.52
CA ASP A 422 13.46 38.60 -17.10
C ASP A 422 14.81 39.00 -16.50
N LYS A 423 15.10 38.49 -15.31
CA LYS A 423 16.35 38.71 -14.59
C LYS A 423 16.94 37.39 -14.14
N ASP A 424 18.14 37.06 -14.61
CA ASP A 424 18.87 35.89 -14.13
C ASP A 424 19.19 36.06 -12.63
N VAL A 425 18.71 35.12 -11.81
CA VAL A 425 18.86 35.14 -10.34
C VAL A 425 20.07 34.31 -9.93
N CYS A 426 20.09 33.04 -10.32
CA CYS A 426 21.15 32.10 -9.97
C CYS A 426 21.13 30.87 -10.89
N THR A 427 22.16 30.03 -10.76
CA THR A 427 22.26 28.72 -11.41
C THR A 427 22.39 27.63 -10.36
N PHE A 428 21.72 26.51 -10.58
CA PHE A 428 21.80 25.32 -9.75
C PHE A 428 22.39 24.16 -10.54
N SER A 429 23.16 23.34 -9.85
CA SER A 429 23.92 22.23 -10.42
C SER A 429 23.62 20.93 -9.67
N LYS A 430 24.25 19.83 -10.09
CA LYS A 430 24.10 18.52 -9.44
C LYS A 430 24.18 18.59 -7.90
N GLY A 431 23.13 18.10 -7.24
CA GLY A 431 22.99 18.06 -5.78
C GLY A 431 22.26 19.26 -5.18
N ASP A 432 22.08 20.35 -5.93
CA ASP A 432 21.18 21.44 -5.54
C ASP A 432 19.71 21.01 -5.73
N HIS A 433 18.79 21.77 -5.12
CA HIS A 433 17.35 21.56 -5.17
C HIS A 433 16.62 22.90 -5.37
N PHE A 434 15.40 22.83 -5.89
CA PHE A 434 14.55 24.00 -6.14
C PHE A 434 13.05 23.64 -6.05
N GLY A 435 12.20 24.65 -5.85
CA GLY A 435 10.75 24.50 -5.67
C GLY A 435 10.33 24.23 -4.22
N GLU A 436 11.28 24.17 -3.28
CA GLU A 436 11.03 24.01 -1.86
C GLU A 436 10.25 25.20 -1.28
N LEU A 437 10.44 26.42 -1.77
CA LEU A 437 9.80 27.59 -1.16
C LEU A 437 8.29 27.60 -1.39
N GLU A 438 7.85 27.28 -2.60
CA GLU A 438 6.43 27.12 -2.95
C GLU A 438 5.81 25.93 -2.22
N PHE A 439 6.57 24.82 -2.19
CA PHE A 439 6.21 23.61 -1.47
C PHE A 439 5.98 23.85 0.03
N LEU A 440 6.76 24.74 0.64
CA LEU A 440 6.68 25.10 2.06
C LEU A 440 5.60 26.16 2.34
N ASN A 441 5.67 27.28 1.65
CA ASN A 441 4.91 28.48 1.99
C ASN A 441 3.55 28.56 1.28
N ASN A 442 3.20 27.54 0.47
CA ASN A 442 1.94 27.45 -0.25
C ASN A 442 1.64 28.70 -1.09
N HIS A 443 2.63 29.17 -1.84
CA HIS A 443 2.48 30.24 -2.81
C HIS A 443 2.81 29.76 -4.22
N ARG A 444 2.36 30.51 -5.23
CA ARG A 444 2.71 30.25 -6.64
C ARG A 444 4.19 30.48 -6.90
N CYS A 445 4.73 29.79 -7.91
CA CYS A 445 6.12 29.91 -8.34
C CYS A 445 6.48 31.37 -8.67
N VAL A 446 7.61 31.85 -8.15
CA VAL A 446 8.03 33.26 -8.32
C VAL A 446 9.17 33.46 -9.33
N ALA A 447 9.64 32.38 -9.94
CA ALA A 447 10.69 32.38 -10.96
C ALA A 447 10.50 31.19 -11.91
N ASP A 448 11.01 31.33 -13.13
CA ASP A 448 11.14 30.24 -14.09
C ASP A 448 12.43 29.46 -13.81
N VAL A 449 12.39 28.14 -13.99
CA VAL A 449 13.58 27.27 -13.90
C VAL A 449 13.76 26.57 -15.23
N ILE A 450 14.90 26.83 -15.88
CA ILE A 450 15.17 26.40 -17.27
C ILE A 450 16.41 25.52 -17.29
N ALA A 451 16.33 24.38 -17.96
CA ALA A 451 17.45 23.48 -18.19
C ALA A 451 18.48 24.12 -19.13
N THR A 452 19.73 24.23 -18.69
CA THR A 452 20.85 24.76 -19.50
C THR A 452 21.68 23.66 -20.16
N THR A 453 21.53 22.43 -19.67
CA THR A 453 22.06 21.19 -20.24
C THR A 453 20.95 20.13 -20.20
N ASN A 454 21.23 18.90 -20.63
CA ASN A 454 20.30 17.81 -20.35
C ASN A 454 20.30 17.53 -18.84
N VAL A 455 19.13 17.68 -18.20
CA VAL A 455 18.98 17.65 -16.75
C VAL A 455 18.17 16.42 -16.34
N THR A 456 18.62 15.73 -15.32
CA THR A 456 17.83 14.67 -14.66
C THR A 456 17.52 15.12 -13.24
N THR A 457 16.24 15.08 -12.86
CA THR A 457 15.77 15.53 -11.54
C THR A 457 15.01 14.42 -10.81
N ALA A 458 15.24 14.26 -9.51
CA ALA A 458 14.29 13.57 -8.64
C ALA A 458 13.19 14.56 -8.24
N LYS A 459 11.93 14.16 -8.38
CA LYS A 459 10.75 15.01 -8.12
C LYS A 459 9.90 14.45 -6.99
N LEU A 460 9.49 15.32 -6.08
CA LEU A 460 8.65 15.00 -4.93
C LEU A 460 7.38 15.85 -4.94
N ASN A 461 6.22 15.21 -4.81
CA ASN A 461 4.96 15.92 -4.66
C ASN A 461 4.72 16.31 -3.20
N ARG A 462 4.20 17.51 -2.97
CA ARG A 462 3.82 17.99 -1.64
C ARG A 462 2.85 17.07 -0.91
N ARG A 463 1.82 16.55 -1.58
CA ARG A 463 0.86 15.64 -0.95
C ARG A 463 1.51 14.34 -0.51
N HIS A 464 2.42 13.80 -1.34
CA HIS A 464 3.15 12.58 -0.99
C HIS A 464 4.09 12.82 0.19
N PHE A 465 4.75 13.97 0.25
CA PHE A 465 5.60 14.32 1.38
C PHE A 465 4.81 14.55 2.67
N GLU A 466 3.69 15.28 2.63
CA GLU A 466 2.79 15.46 3.78
C GLU A 466 2.20 14.12 4.26
N MET A 467 1.95 13.18 3.34
CA MET A 467 1.52 11.82 3.68
C MET A 467 2.61 11.00 4.38
N CYS A 468 3.88 11.17 3.98
CA CYS A 468 5.02 10.47 4.59
C CYS A 468 5.44 11.10 5.92
N MET A 469 5.39 12.42 6.04
CA MET A 469 6.04 13.18 7.13
C MET A 469 5.07 13.93 8.05
N GLY A 470 3.78 14.04 7.70
CA GLY A 470 2.85 14.92 8.38
C GLY A 470 3.01 16.40 7.97
N PRO A 471 2.43 17.36 8.72
CA PRO A 471 2.51 18.78 8.40
C PRO A 471 3.95 19.29 8.44
N VAL A 472 4.45 19.62 7.26
CA VAL A 472 5.81 20.06 6.92
C VAL A 472 6.31 21.26 7.74
N MET A 473 5.39 22.02 8.33
CA MET A 473 5.64 23.33 8.94
C MET A 473 6.49 23.27 10.23
N ASP A 474 6.44 22.17 10.97
CA ASP A 474 7.16 22.06 12.25
C ASP A 474 8.66 21.75 12.08
N LEU A 475 9.07 21.21 10.93
CA LEU A 475 10.48 20.88 10.63
C LEU A 475 11.28 22.07 10.06
N LEU A 476 10.63 23.14 9.62
CA LEU A 476 11.16 24.02 8.56
C LEU A 476 11.34 25.51 8.87
N GLN A 477 11.25 25.91 10.13
CA GLN A 477 11.55 27.30 10.52
C GLN A 477 13.04 27.58 10.80
N ARG A 478 13.95 26.60 10.61
CA ARG A 478 15.35 26.73 11.08
C ARG A 478 16.42 27.04 10.03
N ASN A 479 16.16 26.89 8.72
CA ASN A 479 17.21 26.94 7.70
C ASN A 479 17.02 27.96 6.55
N SER A 480 16.07 28.90 6.63
CA SER A 480 15.76 29.85 5.54
C SER A 480 16.79 30.97 5.29
N SER A 481 17.96 30.98 5.96
CA SER A 481 18.86 32.15 6.02
C SER A 481 20.03 32.16 5.02
N SER A 482 19.99 31.39 3.93
CA SER A 482 21.08 31.35 2.93
C SER A 482 20.98 32.52 1.93
N GLU A 483 22.14 33.10 1.57
CA GLU A 483 22.28 34.21 0.60
C GLU A 483 21.64 33.87 -0.78
N LYS A 484 21.58 32.58 -1.15
CA LYS A 484 20.95 32.14 -2.41
C LYS A 484 19.45 32.45 -2.49
N TYR A 485 18.79 32.76 -1.37
CA TYR A 485 17.34 32.99 -1.28
C TYR A 485 16.93 34.44 -1.02
N GLU A 486 17.87 35.39 -0.99
CA GLU A 486 17.57 36.80 -0.73
C GLU A 486 16.54 37.38 -1.71
N TYR A 487 16.65 37.03 -3.00
CA TYR A 487 15.69 37.44 -4.02
C TYR A 487 14.27 37.00 -3.65
N TYR A 488 14.09 35.74 -3.26
CA TYR A 488 12.79 35.18 -2.88
C TYR A 488 12.21 35.83 -1.61
N GLN A 489 13.05 36.06 -0.60
CA GLN A 489 12.64 36.76 0.62
C GLN A 489 12.15 38.18 0.33
N SER A 490 12.81 38.89 -0.59
CA SER A 490 12.42 40.25 -0.99
C SER A 490 11.07 40.30 -1.72
N ILE A 491 10.74 39.26 -2.52
CA ILE A 491 9.44 39.16 -3.19
C ILE A 491 8.33 38.80 -2.18
N LEU A 492 8.62 37.93 -1.21
CA LEU A 492 7.67 37.55 -0.17
C LEU A 492 7.35 38.68 0.80
N SER A 493 8.34 39.51 1.18
CA SER A 493 8.10 40.70 1.99
C SER A 493 7.26 41.73 1.24
N LYS A 494 7.60 42.03 -0.02
CA LYS A 494 6.80 42.91 -0.89
C LYS A 494 5.35 42.45 -1.02
N LYS A 495 5.08 41.13 -1.21
CA LYS A 495 3.71 40.59 -1.29
C LYS A 495 2.96 40.70 0.05
N LYS A 496 3.63 40.54 1.20
CA LYS A 496 3.01 40.74 2.52
C LYS A 496 2.62 42.20 2.77
N ASP A 497 3.48 43.15 2.41
CA ASP A 497 3.21 44.58 2.55
C ASP A 497 2.08 45.05 1.61
N THR A 498 2.00 44.49 0.41
CA THR A 498 0.90 44.77 -0.54
C THR A 498 -0.44 44.24 -0.03
N ARG A 499 -0.44 43.09 0.66
CA ARG A 499 -1.65 42.50 1.25
C ARG A 499 -2.12 43.27 2.49
N ALA A 500 -1.19 43.76 3.32
CA ALA A 500 -1.48 44.60 4.48
C ALA A 500 -2.08 45.96 4.07
N THR A 501 -1.48 46.63 3.08
CA THR A 501 -1.99 47.91 2.54
C THR A 501 -3.36 47.76 1.85
N SER A 502 -3.62 46.64 1.17
CA SER A 502 -4.95 46.37 0.60
C SER A 502 -6.03 46.06 1.65
N ALA A 503 -5.65 45.54 2.82
CA ALA A 503 -6.58 45.28 3.92
C ALA A 503 -6.90 46.56 4.73
N GLU A 504 -5.96 47.49 4.83
CA GLU A 504 -6.20 48.82 5.42
C GLU A 504 -7.07 49.70 4.51
N ALA A 505 -6.87 49.67 3.19
CA ALA A 505 -7.69 50.43 2.24
C ALA A 505 -9.15 49.95 2.15
N ALA A 506 -9.45 48.69 2.52
CA ALA A 506 -10.81 48.15 2.56
C ALA A 506 -11.56 48.45 3.87
N GLY A 507 -10.88 49.00 4.89
CA GLY A 507 -11.46 49.34 6.19
C GLY A 507 -12.04 50.76 6.29
N ASP A 508 -11.77 51.63 5.31
CA ASP A 508 -12.16 53.06 5.37
C ASP A 508 -13.47 53.39 4.60
N ASP A 509 -14.11 52.40 3.96
CA ASP A 509 -15.37 52.58 3.21
C ASP A 509 -16.65 52.17 3.99
N GLU A 510 -16.53 51.82 5.28
CA GLU A 510 -17.67 51.62 6.19
C GLU A 510 -17.60 52.58 7.40
N LEU A 511 -17.88 53.87 7.18
CA LEU A 511 -18.30 54.81 8.24
C LEU A 511 -19.38 55.80 7.77
#